data_AF-A0AAI9SB15-F1
#
_entry.id   AF-A0AAI9SB15-F1
#
_cell.length_a   1.000
_cell.length_b   1.000
_cell.length_c   1.000
_cell.angle_alpha   90.00
_cell.angle_beta   90.00
_cell.angle_gamma   90.00
#
_symmetry.space_group_name_H-M   'P 1'
#
loop_
_entity.id
_entity.type
_entity.pdbx_description
1 polymer ?
#
loop_
_entity_poly.entity_id
_entity_poly.type
_entity_poly.pdbx_seq_one_letter_code
_entity_poly.pdbx_strand_id
1 'polypeptide(L)' 'MFDREKNRLVWAHEGCASKVLEAFFEGLTADARAAVEVVSGDNARAIDECIAKYAPQAKRSRR' A
#
# COMPACT_ATOMS: atom_id res chain seq x y z
N MET A 1 0.22 8.56 -11.17
CA MET A 1 0.51 10.02 -11.26
C MET A 1 1.39 10.41 -10.08
N PHE A 2 2.52 11.08 -10.31
CA PHE A 2 3.40 11.54 -9.23
C PHE A 2 3.26 13.05 -9.05
N ASP A 3 2.82 13.45 -7.85
CA ASP A 3 2.74 14.83 -7.40
C ASP A 3 4.06 15.20 -6.73
N ARG A 4 4.87 16.01 -7.43
CA ARG A 4 6.21 16.38 -6.96
C ARG A 4 6.17 17.36 -5.80
N GLU A 5 5.15 18.21 -5.74
CA GLU A 5 5.04 19.27 -4.73
C GLU A 5 4.75 18.71 -3.34
N LYS A 6 3.90 17.68 -3.25
CA LYS A 6 3.55 17.01 -1.99
C LYS A 6 4.30 15.69 -1.79
N ASN A 7 5.17 15.33 -2.73
CA ASN A 7 5.89 14.06 -2.78
C ASN A 7 4.93 12.86 -2.65
N ARG A 8 3.85 12.85 -3.43
CA ARG A 8 2.79 11.82 -3.38
C ARG A 8 2.72 11.04 -4.69
N LEU A 9 2.67 9.72 -4.59
CA LEU A 9 2.36 8.86 -5.72
C LEU A 9 0.90 8.43 -5.63
N VAL A 10 0.11 8.78 -6.64
CA VAL A 10 -1.24 8.24 -6.84
C VAL A 10 -1.13 7.07 -7.81
N TRP A 11 -1.64 5.92 -7.39
CA TRP A 11 -1.63 4.70 -8.16
C TRP A 11 -3.06 4.18 -8.35
N ALA A 12 -3.39 3.84 -9.59
CA ALA A 12 -4.71 3.38 -9.99
C ALA A 12 -4.51 2.25 -11.01
N HIS A 13 -5.29 1.19 -10.85
CA HIS A 13 -5.24 0.02 -11.71
C HIS A 13 -6.65 -0.55 -11.83
N GLU A 14 -6.96 -1.18 -12.96
CA GLU A 14 -8.25 -1.83 -13.16
C GLU A 14 -8.37 -3.11 -12.31
N GLY A 15 -9.54 -3.36 -11.73
CA GLY A 15 -9.83 -4.56 -10.94
C GLY A 15 -10.14 -4.29 -9.47
N CYS A 16 -10.25 -5.36 -8.69
CA CYS A 16 -10.59 -5.29 -7.26
C CYS A 16 -9.46 -4.66 -6.43
N ALA A 17 -9.84 -3.87 -5.42
CA ALA A 17 -8.91 -3.15 -4.54
C ALA A 17 -7.80 -4.04 -3.93
N SER A 18 -8.06 -5.32 -3.68
CA SER A 18 -7.07 -6.29 -3.22
C SER A 18 -5.96 -6.53 -4.24
N LYS A 19 -6.31 -6.92 -5.48
CA LYS A 19 -5.35 -7.17 -6.56
C LYS A 19 -4.56 -5.92 -6.94
N VAL A 20 -5.25 -4.78 -6.92
CA VAL A 20 -4.65 -3.46 -7.10
C VAL A 20 -3.58 -3.28 -6.02
N LEU A 21 -3.92 -3.40 -4.73
CA LEU A 21 -2.94 -3.24 -3.65
C LEU A 21 -1.77 -4.23 -3.72
N GLU A 22 -2.01 -5.49 -4.06
CA GLU A 22 -0.95 -6.49 -4.25
C GLU A 22 0.02 -6.07 -5.36
N ALA A 23 -0.48 -5.70 -6.53
CA ALA A 23 0.34 -5.27 -7.65
C ALA A 23 1.13 -3.97 -7.34
N PHE A 24 0.58 -3.07 -6.53
CA PHE A 24 1.31 -1.92 -6.01
C PHE A 24 2.54 -2.35 -5.20
N PHE A 25 2.35 -3.24 -4.22
CA PHE A 25 3.46 -3.72 -3.41
C PHE A 25 4.47 -4.54 -4.23
N GLU A 26 4.01 -5.37 -5.17
CA GLU A 26 4.90 -6.13 -6.06
C GLU A 26 5.79 -5.22 -6.91
N GLY A 27 5.30 -4.06 -7.32
CA GLY A 27 6.08 -3.03 -8.02
C GLY A 27 7.10 -2.28 -7.15
N LEU A 28 7.02 -2.39 -5.82
CA LEU A 28 7.98 -1.78 -4.90
C LEU A 28 9.19 -2.69 -4.65
N THR A 29 10.37 -2.08 -4.51
CA THR A 29 11.57 -2.76 -4.01
C THR A 29 11.42 -3.14 -2.54
N ALA A 30 12.19 -4.12 -2.07
CA ALA A 30 12.18 -4.53 -0.66
C ALA A 30 12.45 -3.36 0.30
N ASP A 31 13.36 -2.46 -0.07
CA ASP A 31 13.70 -1.26 0.72
C ASP A 31 12.52 -0.27 0.80
N ALA A 32 11.86 -0.01 -0.34
CA ALA A 32 10.69 0.86 -0.39
C ALA A 32 9.51 0.27 0.41
N ARG A 33 9.35 -1.06 0.42
CA ARG A 33 8.37 -1.74 1.27
C ARG A 33 8.71 -1.58 2.74
N ALA A 34 9.99 -1.74 3.12
CA ALA A 34 10.46 -1.56 4.49
C ALA A 34 10.26 -0.12 5.00
N ALA A 35 10.35 0.86 4.10
CA ALA A 35 10.09 2.27 4.39
C ALA A 35 8.61 2.62 4.61
N VAL A 36 7.67 1.71 4.34
CA VAL A 36 6.25 1.94 4.62
C VAL A 36 5.99 1.84 6.13
N GLU A 37 5.62 2.96 6.75
CA GLU A 37 5.36 3.04 8.19
C GLU A 37 3.87 2.94 8.55
N VAL A 38 2.99 3.47 7.71
CA VAL A 38 1.55 3.57 8.01
C VAL A 38 0.73 3.23 6.75
N VAL A 39 -0.28 2.39 6.92
CA VAL A 39 -1.25 2.05 5.88
C VAL A 39 -2.67 2.28 6.40
N SER A 40 -3.47 3.02 5.64
CA SER A 40 -4.87 3.35 5.95
C SER A 40 -5.76 2.95 4.78
N GLY A 41 -6.98 2.48 5.05
CA GLY A 41 -7.95 2.17 3.99
C GLY A 41 -9.15 1.35 4.47
N ASP A 42 -10.28 1.52 3.79
CA ASP A 42 -11.62 1.12 4.25
C ASP A 42 -11.94 -0.38 4.11
N ASN A 43 -11.12 -1.15 3.37
CA ASN A 43 -11.32 -2.60 3.21
C ASN A 43 -10.45 -3.40 4.20
N ALA A 44 -10.96 -3.58 5.43
CA ALA A 44 -10.21 -4.13 6.57
C ALA A 44 -9.41 -5.41 6.25
N ARG A 45 -10.08 -6.49 5.82
CA ARG A 45 -9.46 -7.82 5.76
C ARG A 45 -8.38 -7.97 4.68
N ALA A 46 -8.68 -7.59 3.44
CA ALA A 46 -7.74 -7.73 2.33
C ALA A 46 -6.49 -6.86 2.51
N ILE A 47 -6.65 -5.69 3.13
CA ILE A 47 -5.52 -4.79 3.42
C ILE A 47 -4.69 -5.37 4.57
N ASP A 48 -5.31 -5.90 5.63
CA ASP A 48 -4.58 -6.54 6.74
C ASP A 48 -3.74 -7.73 6.26
N GLU A 49 -4.29 -8.59 5.39
CA GLU A 49 -3.56 -9.71 4.77
C GLU A 49 -2.41 -9.24 3.87
N CYS A 50 -2.63 -8.18 3.07
CA CYS A 50 -1.58 -7.60 2.22
C CYS A 50 -0.44 -6.98 3.05
N ILE A 51 -0.77 -6.22 4.10
CA ILE A 51 0.24 -5.60 4.97
C ILE A 51 1.09 -6.68 5.64
N ALA A 52 0.47 -7.72 6.18
CA ALA A 52 1.20 -8.83 6.79
C ALA A 52 2.18 -9.51 5.81
N LYS A 53 1.82 -9.58 4.52
CA LYS A 53 2.66 -10.18 3.48
C LYS A 53 3.77 -9.26 2.97
N TYR A 54 3.50 -7.98 2.77
CA TYR A 54 4.40 -7.06 2.04
C TYR A 54 5.08 -6.01 2.91
N ALA A 55 4.47 -5.60 4.03
CA ALA A 55 4.99 -4.57 4.92
C ALA A 55 4.59 -4.85 6.39
N PRO A 56 5.04 -5.97 6.98
CA PRO A 56 4.62 -6.39 8.33
C PRO A 56 5.00 -5.39 9.44
N GLN A 57 5.97 -4.51 9.17
CA GLN A 57 6.38 -3.44 10.08
C GLN A 57 5.44 -2.22 10.05
N ALA A 58 4.58 -2.10 9.04
CA ALA A 58 3.69 -0.96 8.89
C ALA A 58 2.51 -1.02 9.86
N LYS A 59 2.16 0.13 10.44
CA LYS A 59 1.01 0.27 11.34
C LYS A 59 -0.27 0.48 10.53
N ARG A 60 -1.29 -0.32 10.86
CA ARG A 60 -2.67 -0.12 10.35
C ARG A 60 -3.31 1.04 11.11
N SER A 61 -3.58 2.15 10.42
CA SER A 61 -4.39 3.22 11.00
C SER A 61 -5.85 3.01 10.59
N ARG A 62 -6.72 2.83 11.59
CA ARG A 62 -8.18 2.88 11.44
C ARG A 62 -8.59 4.25 11.97
N ARG A 63 -9.04 5.15 11.09
CA ARG A 63 -9.70 6.38 11.53
C ARG A 63 -11.11 6.08 11.97
#